data_AF-A0A9D7KMZ9-F1
#
_entry.id   AF-A0A9D7KMZ9-F1
#
_cell.length_a   1.000
_cell.length_b   1.000
_cell.length_c   1.000
_cell.angle_alpha   90.00
_cell.angle_beta   90.00
_cell.angle_gamma   90.00
#
_symmetry.space_group_name_H-M   'P 1'
#
loop_
_entity.id
_entity.type
_entity.pdbx_description
1 polymer ?
#
loop_
_entity_poly.entity_id
_entity_poly.type
_entity_poly.pdbx_seq_one_letter_code
_entity_poly.pdbx_strand_id
1 'polypeptide(L)' 'MHQSKTILRSLLPLMYHLGYQLKEKGGKKMSKKTSVSIAKLASKVLRDGRYSENAKALAGSALSQTEKKRKA' A
#
# COMPACT_ATOMS: atom_id res chain seq x y z
N MET A 1 -6.30 43.78 -29.85
CA MET A 1 -5.36 42.82 -29.20
C MET A 1 -5.53 42.63 -27.68
N HIS A 2 -6.36 43.42 -26.97
CA HIS A 2 -6.50 43.30 -25.51
C HIS A 2 -7.55 42.27 -25.04
N GLN A 3 -8.60 41.99 -25.83
CA GLN A 3 -9.66 41.06 -25.41
C GLN A 3 -9.22 39.58 -25.34
N SER A 4 -8.39 39.13 -26.28
CA SER A 4 -7.96 37.72 -26.35
C SER A 4 -7.07 37.29 -25.17
N LYS A 5 -6.24 38.20 -24.64
CA LYS A 5 -5.33 37.92 -23.51
C LYS A 5 -6.07 37.86 -22.16
N THR A 6 -7.18 38.59 -22.03
CA THR A 6 -8.02 38.59 -20.83
C THR A 6 -8.85 37.31 -20.72
N ILE A 7 -9.38 36.83 -21.86
CA ILE A 7 -10.10 35.55 -21.95
C ILE A 7 -9.21 34.38 -21.52
N LEU A 8 -7.94 34.37 -21.96
CA LEU A 8 -7.01 33.29 -21.60
C LEU A 8 -6.62 33.30 -20.11
N ARG A 9 -6.63 34.47 -19.45
CA ARG A 9 -6.32 34.60 -18.01
C ARG A 9 -7.49 34.23 -17.10
N SER A 10 -8.74 34.48 -17.51
CA SER A 10 -9.93 34.11 -16.73
C SER A 10 -10.31 32.64 -16.83
N LEU A 11 -9.86 31.94 -17.88
CA LEU A 11 -10.06 30.50 -18.07
C LEU A 11 -8.98 29.62 -17.42
N LEU A 12 -7.85 30.20 -17.01
CA LEU A 12 -6.75 29.48 -16.36
C LEU A 12 -7.19 28.74 -15.08
N PRO A 13 -7.99 29.34 -14.17
CA PRO A 13 -8.47 28.65 -12.96
C PRO A 13 -9.40 27.47 -13.26
N LEU A 14 -10.22 27.58 -14.31
CA LEU A 14 -11.13 26.52 -14.76
C LEU A 14 -10.37 25.33 -15.38
N MET A 15 -9.31 25.59 -16.13
CA MET A 15 -8.46 24.53 -16.68
C MET A 15 -7.68 23.79 -15.59
N TYR A 16 -7.16 24.52 -14.59
CA TYR A 16 -6.54 23.92 -13.41
C TYR A 16 -7.56 23.10 -12.60
N HIS A 17 -8.81 23.56 -12.45
CA HIS A 17 -9.83 22.81 -11.72
C HIS A 17 -10.25 21.53 -12.44
N LEU A 18 -10.38 21.55 -13.78
CA LEU A 18 -10.77 20.39 -14.57
C LEU A 18 -9.63 19.35 -14.67
N GLY A 19 -8.37 19.78 -14.72
CA GLY A 19 -7.19 18.90 -14.71
C GLY A 19 -6.94 18.19 -13.37
N TYR A 20 -7.44 18.74 -12.26
CA TYR A 20 -7.26 18.18 -10.91
C TYR A 20 -8.30 17.11 -10.52
N GLN A 21 -9.20 16.71 -11.42
CA GLN A 21 -10.26 15.73 -11.12
C GLN A 21 -9.97 14.28 -11.55
N LEU A 22 -8.73 13.97 -11.97
CA LEU A 22 -8.33 12.63 -12.42
C LEU A 22 -7.20 11.98 -11.60
N LYS A 23 -6.92 12.45 -10.37
CA LYS A 23 -5.81 11.89 -9.57
C LYS A 23 -6.20 10.95 -8.40
N GLU A 24 -7.47 10.71 -8.12
CA GLU A 24 -7.85 10.13 -6.81
C GLU A 24 -8.66 8.83 -6.90
N LYS A 25 -8.36 7.95 -7.87
CA LYS A 25 -8.81 6.54 -7.81
C LYS A 25 -7.67 5.57 -8.08
N GLY A 26 -6.55 5.77 -7.38
CA GLY A 26 -5.57 4.70 -7.17
C GLY A 26 -6.26 3.57 -6.40
N GLY A 27 -6.48 2.43 -7.06
CA GLY A 27 -7.20 1.28 -6.52
C GLY A 27 -6.74 0.93 -5.10
N LYS A 28 -7.70 0.57 -4.25
CA LYS A 28 -7.49 0.07 -2.89
C LYS A 28 -6.27 -0.85 -2.88
N LYS A 29 -5.14 -0.38 -2.35
CA LYS A 29 -3.93 -1.21 -2.22
C LYS A 29 -4.30 -2.36 -1.31
N MET A 30 -4.64 -3.51 -1.90
CA MET A 30 -4.79 -4.75 -1.16
C MET A 30 -3.38 -5.13 -0.72
N SER A 31 -2.99 -4.67 0.46
CA SER A 31 -1.77 -5.10 1.11
C SER A 31 -1.97 -6.59 1.44
N LYS A 32 -1.61 -7.48 0.51
CA LYS A 32 -1.60 -8.93 0.71
C LYS A 32 -0.60 -9.23 1.82
N LYS A 33 -1.07 -9.24 3.06
CA LYS A 33 -0.25 -9.32 4.24
C LYS A 33 -0.80 -10.38 5.16
N THR A 34 0.11 -11.08 5.79
CA THR A 34 -0.20 -12.08 6.80
C THR A 34 -0.76 -11.38 8.03
N SER A 35 -1.89 -11.88 8.54
CA SER A 35 -2.50 -11.34 9.75
C SER A 35 -1.59 -11.54 10.96
N VAL A 36 -1.75 -10.69 11.97
CA VAL A 36 -0.96 -10.78 13.22
C VAL A 36 -1.11 -12.14 13.91
N SER A 37 -2.29 -12.77 13.82
CA SER A 37 -2.53 -14.11 14.38
C SER A 37 -1.72 -15.19 13.67
N ILE A 38 -1.68 -15.19 12.34
CA ILE A 38 -0.87 -16.14 11.56
C ILE A 38 0.62 -15.89 11.80
N ALA A 39 1.05 -14.64 11.91
CA ALA A 39 2.44 -14.31 12.25
C ALA A 39 2.86 -14.87 13.63
N LYS A 40 1.98 -14.79 14.64
CA LYS A 40 2.21 -15.37 15.96
C LYS A 40 2.32 -16.90 15.89
N LEU A 41 1.46 -17.55 15.10
CA LEU A 41 1.51 -19.00 14.89
C LEU A 41 2.80 -19.41 14.17
N ALA A 42 3.18 -18.72 13.09
CA ALA A 42 4.43 -18.95 12.38
C ALA A 42 5.65 -18.80 13.31
N SER A 43 5.66 -17.78 14.18
CA SER A 43 6.72 -17.61 15.18
C SER A 43 6.77 -18.75 16.20
N LYS A 44 5.64 -19.41 16.52
CA LYS A 44 5.64 -20.59 17.39
C LYS A 44 6.23 -21.79 16.65
N VAL A 45 5.81 -22.02 15.40
CA VAL A 45 6.33 -23.12 14.56
C VAL A 45 7.84 -23.04 14.38
N LEU A 46 8.40 -21.84 14.19
CA LEU A 46 9.85 -21.64 14.06
C LEU A 46 10.64 -21.95 15.34
N ARG A 47 10.01 -21.80 16.52
CA ARG A 47 10.67 -21.99 17.83
C ARG A 47 10.46 -23.38 18.40
N ASP A 48 9.50 -24.12 17.89
CA ASP A 48 9.15 -25.45 18.37
C ASP A 48 9.93 -26.51 17.58
N GLY A 49 10.81 -27.23 18.27
CA GLY A 49 11.70 -28.25 17.70
C GLY A 49 10.98 -29.48 17.15
N ARG A 50 9.66 -29.63 17.41
CA ARG A 50 8.87 -30.78 16.96
C ARG A 50 8.42 -30.67 15.49
N TYR A 51 8.52 -29.48 14.90
CA TYR A 51 8.13 -29.26 13.50
C TYR A 51 9.25 -29.60 12.53
N SER A 52 8.88 -30.16 11.37
CA SER A 52 9.82 -30.46 10.28
C SER A 52 10.43 -29.19 9.67
N GLU A 53 11.57 -29.35 9.00
CA GLU A 53 12.25 -28.25 8.31
C GLU A 53 11.35 -27.59 7.25
N ASN A 54 10.53 -28.37 6.54
CA ASN A 54 9.55 -27.83 5.58
C ASN A 54 8.51 -26.95 6.28
N ALA A 55 8.00 -27.36 7.44
CA ALA A 55 7.04 -26.57 8.20
C ALA A 55 7.65 -25.24 8.69
N LYS A 56 8.92 -25.27 9.11
CA LYS A 56 9.66 -24.06 9.48
C LYS A 56 9.90 -23.13 8.29
N ALA A 57 10.21 -23.66 7.11
CA ALA A 57 10.39 -22.88 5.89
C ALA A 57 9.08 -22.15 5.47
N LEU A 58 7.94 -22.85 5.55
CA LEU A 58 6.63 -22.27 5.30
C LEU A 58 6.29 -21.17 6.32
N ALA A 59 6.59 -21.41 7.61
CA ALA A 59 6.40 -20.42 8.66
C ALA A 59 7.28 -19.17 8.45
N GLY A 60 8.54 -19.34 8.02
CA GLY A 60 9.43 -18.24 7.67
C GLY A 60 8.88 -17.37 6.54
N SER A 61 8.31 -18.01 5.50
CA SER A 61 7.66 -17.32 4.38
C SER A 61 6.46 -16.49 4.84
N ALA A 62 5.60 -17.05 5.70
CA ALA A 62 4.45 -16.35 6.27
C ALA A 62 4.86 -15.14 7.13
N LEU A 63 5.94 -15.28 7.93
CA LEU A 63 6.45 -14.22 8.78
C LEU A 63 7.05 -13.05 7.96
N SER A 64 7.76 -13.35 6.87
CA SER A 64 8.29 -12.35 5.92
C SER A 64 7.17 -11.46 5.32
N GLN A 65 6.00 -12.04 5.06
CA GLN A 65 4.83 -11.35 4.52
C GLN A 65 4.01 -10.59 5.57
N THR A 66 4.42 -10.63 6.84
CA THR A 66 3.72 -9.91 7.92
C THR A 66 4.10 -8.43 7.91
N GLU A 67 3.10 -7.56 8.10
CA GLU A 67 3.30 -6.13 8.22
C GLU A 67 4.07 -5.76 9.49
N LYS A 68 5.32 -5.33 9.38
CA LYS A 68 6.04 -4.75 10.51
C LYS A 68 5.52 -3.34 10.74
N LYS A 69 4.96 -3.04 11.91
CA LYS A 69 4.80 -1.66 12.36
C LYS A 69 6.20 -1.05 12.44
N ARG A 70 6.60 -0.27 11.43
CA ARG A 70 7.79 0.57 11.54
C ARG A 70 7.50 1.56 12.65
N LYS A 71 8.24 1.48 13.76
CA LYS A 71 8.26 2.56 14.74
C LYS A 71 9.00 3.73 14.07
N ALA A 72 8.37 4.90 14.08
CA ALA A 72 8.95 6.15 13.62
C ALA A 72 10.07 6.62 14.56
#